data_AF-X1RQ51-F1
#
_entry.id   AF-X1RQ51-F1
#
_cell.length_a   1.000
_cell.length_b   1.000
_cell.length_c   1.000
_cell.angle_alpha   90.00
_cell.angle_beta   90.00
_cell.angle_gamma   90.00
#
_symmetry.space_group_name_H-M   'P 1'
#
loop_
_entity.id
_entity.type
_entity.pdbx_description
1 polymer ?
#
loop_
_entity_poly.entity_id
_entity_poly.type
_entity_poly.pdbx_seq_one_letter_code
_entity_poly.pdbx_strand_id
1 'polypeptide(L)' 'MIDDTHRLARKAILILKSYDLRVTILTKAGIRAQRDWDLLGKGDAFATTLTLLSPEDSLIWEPYAALPA' A
#
# COMPACT_ATOMS: atom_id res chain seq x y z
N MET A 1 6.35 -0.30 -11.34
CA MET A 1 5.64 0.99 -11.14
C MET A 1 6.62 2.01 -10.57
N ILE A 2 6.28 3.31 -10.62
CA ILE A 2 7.15 4.39 -10.08
C ILE A 2 7.58 4.15 -8.63
N ASP A 3 6.70 3.60 -7.80
CA ASP A 3 6.96 3.35 -6.40
C ASP A 3 7.96 2.19 -6.17
N ASP A 4 8.10 1.27 -7.12
CA ASP A 4 9.05 0.14 -7.02
C ASP A 4 10.51 0.62 -7.14
N THR A 5 10.74 1.62 -7.98
CA THR A 5 12.07 2.21 -8.18
C THR A 5 12.36 3.31 -7.17
N HIS A 6 11.38 4.16 -6.87
CA HIS A 6 11.63 5.39 -6.10
C HIS A 6 11.26 5.33 -4.62
N ARG A 7 10.56 4.26 -4.17
CA ARG A 7 10.10 4.07 -2.78
C ARG A 7 9.39 5.31 -2.24
N LEU A 8 8.47 5.88 -3.02
CA LEU A 8 7.76 7.12 -2.70
C LEU A 8 6.89 6.96 -1.45
N ALA A 9 6.15 5.85 -1.33
CA ALA A 9 5.33 5.59 -0.15
C ALA A 9 6.18 5.57 1.13
N ARG A 10 7.31 4.86 1.09
CA ARG A 10 8.29 4.84 2.20
C ARG A 10 8.76 6.24 2.58
N LYS A 11 9.17 7.03 1.58
CA LYS A 11 9.65 8.41 1.80
C LYS A 11 8.56 9.29 2.41
N ALA A 12 7.32 9.18 1.94
CA ALA A 12 6.19 9.91 2.49
C ALA A 12 5.92 9.53 3.96
N ILE A 13 5.93 8.22 4.28
CA ILE A 13 5.78 7.75 5.67
C ILE A 13 6.89 8.33 6.55
N LEU A 14 8.16 8.24 6.12
CA LEU A 14 9.29 8.78 6.89
C LEU A 14 9.18 10.29 7.15
N ILE A 15 8.71 11.07 6.17
CA ILE A 15 8.46 12.51 6.34
C ILE A 15 7.37 12.72 7.40
N LEU A 16 6.25 12.02 7.34
CA LEU A 16 5.19 12.16 8.35
C LEU A 16 5.70 11.78 9.75
N LYS A 17 6.48 10.70 9.84
CA LYS A 17 7.12 10.26 11.09
C LYS A 17 8.11 11.26 11.66
N SER A 18 8.85 12.01 10.83
CA SER A 18 9.79 13.02 11.33
C SER A 18 9.09 14.20 12.03
N TYR A 19 7.78 14.35 11.84
CA TYR A 19 6.94 15.35 12.52
C TYR A 19 6.00 14.71 13.56
N ASP A 20 6.30 13.49 14.03
CA ASP A 20 5.50 12.75 15.03
C ASP A 20 4.02 12.53 14.61
N LEU A 21 3.76 12.49 13.30
CA LEU A 21 2.43 12.22 12.77
C LEU A 21 2.16 10.71 12.66
N ARG A 22 0.92 10.34 12.98
CA ARG A 22 0.40 8.99 12.74
C ARG A 22 -0.01 8.83 11.29
N VAL A 23 0.18 7.65 10.73
CA VAL A 23 -0.19 7.34 9.34
C VAL A 23 -1.32 6.34 9.29
N THR A 24 -2.23 6.52 8.34
CA THR A 24 -3.27 5.54 7.98
C THR A 24 -3.13 5.24 6.50
N ILE A 25 -2.93 3.96 6.16
CA ILE A 25 -2.68 3.50 4.79
C ILE A 25 -3.86 2.62 4.36
N LEU A 26 -4.44 2.94 3.20
CA LEU A 26 -5.45 2.10 2.52
C LEU A 26 -4.96 1.78 1.11
N THR A 27 -4.89 0.50 0.73
CA THR A 27 -4.28 0.09 -0.54
C THR A 27 -4.93 -1.13 -1.19
N LYS A 28 -4.80 -1.25 -2.52
CA LYS A 28 -5.11 -2.46 -3.29
C LYS A 28 -3.88 -3.32 -3.60
N ALA A 29 -2.69 -2.92 -3.15
CA ALA A 29 -1.44 -3.55 -3.56
C ALA A 29 -1.17 -4.94 -2.93
N GLY A 30 -2.02 -5.39 -2.01
CA GLY A 30 -1.88 -6.68 -1.32
C GLY A 30 -0.52 -6.83 -0.65
N ILE A 31 0.12 -7.98 -0.85
CA ILE A 31 1.41 -8.32 -0.21
C ILE A 31 2.55 -7.36 -0.55
N ARG A 32 2.49 -6.65 -1.69
CA ARG A 32 3.53 -5.68 -2.08
C ARG A 32 3.64 -4.52 -1.10
N ALA A 33 2.54 -4.16 -0.43
CA ALA A 33 2.53 -3.06 0.54
C ALA A 33 3.19 -3.42 1.89
N GLN A 34 3.49 -4.70 2.14
CA GLN A 34 4.13 -5.14 3.39
C GLN A 34 5.57 -4.65 3.54
N ARG A 35 6.20 -4.25 2.43
CA ARG A 35 7.59 -3.81 2.35
C ARG A 35 7.95 -2.57 3.18
N ASP A 36 6.96 -1.87 3.73
CA ASP A 36 7.11 -0.67 4.55
C ASP A 36 6.48 -0.85 5.95
N TRP A 37 6.10 -2.08 6.33
CA TRP A 37 5.57 -2.38 7.66
C TRP A 37 6.57 -2.10 8.78
N ASP A 38 7.87 -2.14 8.50
CA ASP A 38 8.93 -1.78 9.45
C ASP A 38 8.85 -0.32 9.93
N LEU A 39 8.12 0.55 9.21
CA LEU A 39 7.92 1.94 9.57
C LEU A 39 6.67 2.19 10.43
N LEU A 40 5.82 1.19 10.62
CA LEU A 40 4.55 1.32 11.33
C LEU A 40 4.71 0.99 12.82
N GLY A 41 4.10 1.80 13.67
CA GLY A 41 4.08 1.63 15.12
C GLY A 41 2.67 1.55 15.69
N LYS A 42 2.56 1.48 17.03
CA LYS A 42 1.32 1.22 17.80
C LYS A 42 0.18 2.23 17.56
N GLY A 43 0.42 3.35 16.88
CA GLY A 43 -0.59 4.38 16.58
C GLY A 43 -0.99 4.48 15.12
N ASP A 44 -0.37 3.70 14.24
CA ASP A 44 -0.68 3.73 12.82
C ASP A 44 -1.76 2.71 12.46
N ALA A 45 -2.39 2.93 11.32
CA ALA A 45 -3.38 2.00 10.77
C ALA A 45 -3.00 1.59 9.35
N PHE A 46 -3.30 0.33 9.03
CA PHE A 46 -3.08 -0.23 7.70
C PHE A 46 -4.28 -1.08 7.32
N ALA A 47 -4.78 -0.90 6.11
CA ALA A 47 -5.86 -1.68 5.56
C ALA A 47 -5.65 -1.93 4.07
N THR A 48 -6.25 -3.02 3.60
CA THR A 48 -6.35 -3.33 2.17
C THR A 48 -7.81 -3.32 1.75
N THR A 49 -8.11 -2.79 0.57
CA THR A 49 -9.45 -2.95 -0.03
C THR A 49 -9.51 -4.22 -0.86
N LEU A 50 -10.72 -4.76 -1.04
CA LEU A 50 -10.98 -5.84 -1.98
C LEU A 50 -10.67 -5.40 -3.42
N THR A 51 -10.35 -6.39 -4.24
CA THR A 51 -10.21 -6.30 -5.69
C THR A 51 -11.34 -7.09 -6.35
N LEU A 52 -11.53 -6.91 -7.65
CA LEU A 52 -12.55 -7.65 -8.39
C LEU A 52 -12.30 -9.17 -8.30
N LEU A 53 -13.40 -9.93 -8.20
CA LEU A 53 -13.36 -11.38 -7.98
C LEU A 53 -12.84 -12.16 -9.20
N SER A 54 -13.11 -11.67 -10.41
CA SER A 54 -12.54 -12.25 -11.64
C SER A 54 -11.13 -11.71 -11.84
N PRO A 55 -10.10 -12.58 -11.96
CA PRO A 55 -8.75 -12.15 -12.33
C PRO A 55 -8.71 -11.41 -13.67
N GLU A 56 -9.54 -11.81 -14.63
CA GLU A 56 -9.64 -11.18 -15.94
C GLU A 56 -10.15 -9.75 -15.82
N ASP A 57 -11.26 -9.55 -15.11
CA ASP A 57 -11.81 -8.22 -14.85
C ASP A 57 -10.87 -7.37 -14.00
N SER A 58 -10.20 -7.97 -13.01
CA SER A 58 -9.20 -7.28 -12.18
C SER A 58 -8.03 -6.77 -13.04
N LEU A 59 -7.55 -7.56 -14.02
CA LEU A 59 -6.50 -7.12 -14.93
C LEU A 59 -6.95 -6.00 -15.88
N ILE A 60 -8.24 -5.93 -16.23
CA ILE A 60 -8.79 -4.89 -17.11
C ILE A 60 -9.05 -3.60 -16.34
N TRP A 61 -9.76 -3.69 -15.21
CA TRP A 61 -10.27 -2.53 -14.47
C TRP A 61 -9.35 -2.08 -13.34
N GLU A 62 -8.49 -2.98 -12.84
CA GLU A 62 -7.57 -2.74 -11.72
C GLU A 62 -6.16 -3.29 -12.01
N PRO A 63 -5.54 -2.99 -13.18
CA PRO A 63 -4.34 -3.67 -13.71
C PRO A 63 -3.11 -3.67 -12.79
N TYR A 64 -3.08 -2.76 -11.80
CA TYR A 64 -1.96 -2.61 -10.86
C TYR A 64 -2.35 -2.95 -9.41
N ALA A 65 -3.57 -3.42 -9.16
CA ALA A 65 -3.97 -3.98 -7.89
C ALA A 65 -3.35 -5.37 -7.70
N ALA A 66 -3.49 -5.94 -6.51
CA ALA A 66 -3.29 -7.37 -6.33
C ALA A 66 -4.41 -8.13 -7.05
N LEU A 67 -4.10 -9.31 -7.59
CA LEU A 67 -5.14 -10.21 -8.06
C LEU A 67 -5.99 -10.68 -6.86
N PRO A 68 -7.27 -11.02 -7.08
CA PRO A 68 -8.08 -11.67 -6.05
C PRO A 68 -7.37 -12.93 -5.53
N ALA A 69 -7.40 -13.14 -4.22
CA ALA A 69 -6.72 -14.22 -3.51
C ALA A 69 -7.72 -15.08 -2.72
#